data_AF-A0A832J4B6-F1
#
_entry.id   AF-A0A832J4B6-F1
#
_cell.length_a   1.000
_cell.length_b   1.000
_cell.length_c   1.000
_cell.angle_alpha   90.00
_cell.angle_beta   90.00
_cell.angle_gamma   90.00
#
_symmetry.space_group_name_H-M   'P 1'
#
loop_
_entity.id
_entity.type
_entity.pdbx_description
1 polymer ?
#
loop_
_entity_poly.entity_id
_entity_poly.type
_entity_poly.pdbx_seq_one_letter_code
_entity_poly.pdbx_strand_id
1 'polypeptide(L)'
;MMTINGNGTAVTGLGGPAGYGETALTRSDDGSMQVDISSVFENGLNYFGTSFAGSQLYVNTNGTVSFGAAFESYPTTGNQGVFAHLIAPFWADVDTRIDGEGAESGQVWIDLDPANDTFTVTWENVGSYRRNADQTNLFQLQLIDRQGGDFDIVIRYENIEWTTGSSLDDTGARASITSNLLPDAINIGGDPALLDTTVGNTGVTGLWVYEVRNGGSGSHQPVSGQVLNGSQFGNTLETGDGDDLLRGLEGNDILRGNAGDDWLYGGDGADTLNGGTGDDFIFGGTTENDLRDVVYAGDGNDTVDGGYGNDLVYGG
;
A
#
# COMPACT_ATOMS: atom_id res chain seq x y z
N MET A 1 1.83 -4.33 -25.25
CA MET A 1 1.70 -4.83 -23.88
C MET A 1 2.03 -6.32 -23.88
N MET A 2 3.06 -6.71 -23.12
CA MET A 2 3.43 -8.11 -22.98
C MET A 2 2.49 -8.72 -21.95
N THR A 3 1.72 -9.74 -22.34
CA THR A 3 0.82 -10.43 -21.41
C THR A 3 1.67 -11.14 -20.35
N ILE A 4 1.49 -10.78 -19.09
CA ILE A 4 2.06 -11.52 -17.95
C ILE A 4 1.23 -12.79 -17.77
N ASN A 5 1.87 -13.94 -17.99
CA ASN A 5 1.24 -15.25 -17.87
C ASN A 5 1.78 -15.97 -16.64
N GLY A 6 0.96 -16.84 -16.05
CA GLY A 6 1.34 -17.65 -14.89
C GLY A 6 0.16 -18.43 -14.33
N ASN A 7 0.42 -19.15 -13.24
CA ASN A 7 -0.52 -19.99 -12.49
C ASN A 7 -0.65 -19.54 -11.02
N GLY A 8 -0.13 -18.35 -10.67
CA GLY A 8 -0.08 -17.85 -9.29
C GLY A 8 1.12 -18.27 -8.46
N THR A 9 1.88 -19.29 -8.88
CA THR A 9 3.05 -19.77 -8.12
C THR A 9 4.26 -18.88 -8.33
N ALA A 10 5.12 -18.74 -7.32
CA ALA A 10 6.33 -17.94 -7.41
C ALA A 10 7.25 -18.42 -8.53
N VAL A 11 7.92 -17.46 -9.18
CA VAL A 11 8.93 -17.74 -10.18
C VAL A 11 10.16 -18.30 -9.49
N THR A 12 10.65 -19.44 -10.00
CA THR A 12 11.87 -20.12 -9.52
C THR A 12 12.93 -20.15 -10.61
N GLY A 13 14.15 -20.54 -10.25
CA GLY A 13 15.29 -20.56 -11.18
C GLY A 13 15.97 -19.19 -11.33
N LEU A 14 15.67 -18.26 -10.42
CA LEU A 14 16.26 -16.92 -10.32
C LEU A 14 17.65 -16.95 -9.64
N GLY A 15 18.38 -18.06 -9.77
CA GLY A 15 19.67 -18.22 -9.09
C GLY A 15 19.60 -18.32 -7.56
N GLY A 16 20.77 -18.23 -6.94
CA GLY A 16 20.96 -18.39 -5.50
C GLY A 16 20.70 -19.81 -4.95
N PRO A 17 20.90 -20.02 -3.64
CA PRO A 17 20.77 -21.33 -3.01
C PRO A 17 19.32 -21.83 -2.91
N ALA A 18 18.35 -20.91 -2.84
CA ALA A 18 16.92 -21.22 -2.75
C ALA A 18 16.20 -21.17 -4.11
N GLY A 19 16.85 -20.70 -5.18
CA GLY A 19 16.25 -20.56 -6.51
C GLY A 19 15.38 -19.30 -6.70
N TYR A 20 15.39 -18.38 -5.72
CA TYR A 20 14.57 -17.16 -5.69
C TYR A 20 15.39 -15.85 -5.79
N GLY A 21 16.72 -15.94 -5.88
CA GLY A 21 17.59 -14.77 -5.98
C GLY A 21 18.95 -14.95 -5.31
N GLU A 22 19.94 -14.17 -5.75
CA GLU A 22 21.32 -14.24 -5.26
C GLU A 22 21.55 -13.44 -3.98
N THR A 23 20.68 -12.46 -3.68
CA THR A 23 20.83 -11.58 -2.51
C THR A 23 19.82 -11.96 -1.44
N ALA A 24 20.30 -12.17 -0.21
CA ALA A 24 19.46 -12.42 0.95
C ALA A 24 19.37 -11.16 1.81
N LEU A 25 18.16 -10.78 2.21
CA LEU A 25 17.99 -9.76 3.25
C LEU A 25 18.60 -10.25 4.57
N THR A 26 19.16 -9.35 5.38
CA THR A 26 19.59 -9.77 6.73
C THR A 26 18.39 -10.18 7.55
N ARG A 27 18.47 -11.34 8.20
CA ARG A 27 17.41 -11.84 9.09
C ARG A 27 17.23 -10.93 10.30
N SER A 28 15.99 -10.54 10.57
CA SER A 28 15.63 -9.58 11.61
C SER A 28 14.13 -9.62 11.92
N ASP A 29 13.77 -8.90 12.99
CA ASP A 29 12.43 -8.38 13.29
C ASP A 29 12.36 -6.99 12.66
N ASP A 30 11.36 -6.70 11.84
CA ASP A 30 11.11 -5.35 11.30
C ASP A 30 12.23 -4.72 10.41
N GLY A 31 13.21 -5.49 9.94
CA GLY A 31 14.38 -4.93 9.26
C GLY A 31 14.17 -4.57 7.79
N SER A 32 14.82 -3.49 7.35
CA SER A 32 14.84 -3.06 5.95
C SER A 32 16.23 -3.01 5.34
N MET A 33 16.30 -3.16 4.02
CA MET A 33 17.49 -2.95 3.21
C MET A 33 17.16 -2.08 2.01
N GLN A 34 17.99 -1.07 1.78
CA GLN A 34 18.01 -0.33 0.52
C GLN A 34 18.57 -1.23 -0.60
N VAL A 35 17.86 -1.30 -1.72
CA VAL A 35 18.25 -2.09 -2.89
C VAL A 35 18.36 -1.14 -4.07
N ASP A 36 19.55 -1.07 -4.67
CA ASP A 36 19.74 -0.30 -5.89
C ASP A 36 19.32 -1.13 -7.10
N ILE A 37 18.13 -0.83 -7.63
CA ILE A 37 17.55 -1.48 -8.80
C ILE A 37 17.86 -0.75 -10.11
N SER A 38 18.82 0.20 -10.12
CA SER A 38 19.09 1.05 -11.29
C SER A 38 19.63 0.26 -12.51
N SER A 39 20.12 -0.96 -12.32
CA SER A 39 20.47 -1.85 -13.44
C SER A 39 19.25 -2.41 -14.18
N VAL A 40 18.07 -2.38 -13.54
CA VAL A 40 16.78 -2.79 -14.13
C VAL A 40 15.99 -1.54 -14.53
N PHE A 41 15.94 -0.53 -13.66
CA PHE A 41 15.18 0.71 -13.84
C PHE A 41 16.13 1.89 -14.10
N GLU A 42 16.77 1.90 -15.28
CA GLU A 42 17.80 2.88 -15.65
C GLU A 42 17.28 4.34 -15.62
N ASN A 43 15.99 4.53 -15.91
CA ASN A 43 15.33 5.84 -15.94
C ASN A 43 14.52 6.11 -14.66
N GLY A 44 14.63 5.25 -13.65
CA GLY A 44 13.75 5.26 -12.48
C GLY A 44 12.34 4.77 -12.80
N LEU A 45 11.43 4.99 -11.86
CA LEU A 45 10.04 4.56 -11.89
C LEU A 45 9.10 5.70 -11.47
N ASN A 46 7.94 5.80 -12.11
CA ASN A 46 6.90 6.79 -11.81
C ASN A 46 5.78 6.09 -11.02
N TYR A 47 5.69 6.39 -9.74
CA TYR A 47 4.79 5.72 -8.82
C TYR A 47 3.84 6.74 -8.20
N PHE A 48 2.60 6.76 -8.69
CA PHE A 48 1.51 7.63 -8.23
C PHE A 48 1.95 9.07 -8.03
N GLY A 49 2.34 9.72 -9.12
CA GLY A 49 2.70 11.14 -9.15
C GLY A 49 4.13 11.46 -8.71
N THR A 50 4.86 10.51 -8.10
CA THR A 50 6.25 10.70 -7.69
C THR A 50 7.20 9.85 -8.51
N SER A 51 8.25 10.45 -9.05
CA SER A 51 9.36 9.72 -9.70
C SER A 51 10.43 9.34 -8.69
N PHE A 52 10.85 8.08 -8.70
CA PHE A 52 11.93 7.55 -7.87
C PHE A 52 13.08 7.05 -8.74
N ALA A 53 14.31 7.35 -8.33
CA ALA A 53 15.48 6.69 -8.89
C ALA A 53 15.53 5.22 -8.45
N GLY A 54 16.16 4.35 -9.25
CA GLY A 54 16.32 2.93 -8.89
C GLY A 54 17.07 2.70 -7.57
N SER A 55 17.86 3.65 -7.11
CA SER A 55 18.53 3.59 -5.81
C SER A 55 17.63 3.89 -4.60
N GLN A 56 16.36 4.24 -4.81
CA GLN A 56 15.43 4.67 -3.75
C GLN A 56 14.40 3.59 -3.37
N LEU A 57 14.67 2.32 -3.67
CA LEU A 57 13.82 1.19 -3.28
C LEU A 57 14.33 0.57 -1.98
N TYR A 58 13.41 0.21 -1.09
CA TYR A 58 13.68 -0.47 0.17
C TYR A 58 12.82 -1.72 0.27
N VAL A 59 13.43 -2.84 0.63
CA VAL A 59 12.74 -4.11 0.91
C VAL A 59 12.73 -4.33 2.42
N ASN A 60 11.58 -4.73 2.98
CA ASN A 60 11.42 -4.99 4.41
C ASN A 60 11.03 -6.44 4.70
N THR A 61 11.43 -6.98 5.85
CA THR A 61 11.06 -8.33 6.31
C THR A 61 9.55 -8.52 6.43
N ASN A 62 8.82 -7.48 6.84
CA ASN A 62 7.36 -7.41 7.03
C ASN A 62 6.55 -7.45 5.74
N GLY A 63 7.15 -7.86 4.62
CA GLY A 63 6.45 -8.10 3.36
C GLY A 63 6.06 -6.85 2.58
N THR A 64 6.90 -5.80 2.67
CA THR A 64 6.71 -4.55 1.94
C THR A 64 7.92 -4.12 1.12
N VAL A 65 7.64 -3.38 0.06
CA VAL A 65 8.60 -2.59 -0.71
C VAL A 65 8.19 -1.12 -0.63
N SER A 66 9.07 -0.25 -0.16
CA SER A 66 8.82 1.19 -0.06
C SER A 66 9.77 1.99 -0.93
N PHE A 67 9.35 3.21 -1.31
CA PHE A 67 10.12 4.11 -2.14
C PHE A 67 10.47 5.40 -1.40
N GLY A 68 11.68 5.92 -1.63
CA GLY A 68 12.18 7.18 -1.07
C GLY A 68 12.67 7.09 0.38
N ALA A 69 12.06 6.25 1.20
CA ALA A 69 12.49 5.94 2.57
C ALA A 69 12.12 4.49 2.95
N ALA A 70 12.82 3.93 3.92
CA ALA A 70 12.47 2.64 4.51
C ALA A 70 11.15 2.73 5.29
N PHE A 71 10.33 1.68 5.22
CA PHE A 71 9.11 1.53 5.99
C PHE A 71 9.20 0.25 6.82
N GLU A 72 9.48 0.41 8.11
CA GLU A 72 9.89 -0.67 9.03
C GLU A 72 8.81 -1.06 10.04
N SER A 73 7.59 -0.58 9.88
CA SER A 73 6.47 -0.95 10.76
C SER A 73 5.69 -2.14 10.18
N TYR A 74 4.91 -2.82 11.01
CA TYR A 74 3.87 -3.77 10.62
C TYR A 74 2.47 -3.14 10.78
N PRO A 75 1.39 -3.73 10.21
CA PRO A 75 0.06 -3.16 10.30
C PRO A 75 -0.49 -3.20 11.73
N THR A 76 -0.82 -2.03 12.27
CA THR A 76 -1.52 -1.89 13.56
C THR A 76 -2.78 -1.06 13.40
N THR A 77 -3.65 -1.07 14.41
CA THR A 77 -4.81 -0.18 14.47
C THR A 77 -4.43 1.30 14.34
N GLY A 78 -3.24 1.69 14.81
CA GLY A 78 -2.73 3.06 14.74
C GLY A 78 -2.05 3.45 13.43
N ASN A 79 -1.87 2.52 12.48
CA ASN A 79 -1.23 2.81 11.18
C ASN A 79 -2.07 2.28 9.99
N GLN A 80 -3.40 2.34 10.14
CA GLN A 80 -4.37 1.94 9.12
C GLN A 80 -4.27 2.79 7.84
N GLY A 81 -3.95 4.07 7.98
CA GLY A 81 -3.83 5.03 6.88
C GLY A 81 -2.38 5.20 6.43
N VAL A 82 -1.79 4.18 5.80
CA VAL A 82 -0.39 4.26 5.34
C VAL A 82 -0.25 5.29 4.22
N PHE A 83 0.12 6.51 4.59
CA PHE A 83 0.46 7.61 3.68
C PHE A 83 1.94 7.53 3.27
N ALA A 84 2.36 6.39 2.73
CA ALA A 84 3.71 6.17 2.23
C ALA A 84 3.66 5.64 0.80
N HIS A 85 4.75 5.78 0.05
CA HIS A 85 4.87 5.13 -1.24
C HIS A 85 5.26 3.66 -1.02
N LEU A 86 4.27 2.78 -1.00
CA LEU A 86 4.43 1.40 -0.54
C LEU A 86 3.71 0.41 -1.47
N ILE A 87 4.41 -0.65 -1.88
CA ILE A 87 3.80 -1.87 -2.40
C ILE A 87 3.92 -2.92 -1.30
N ALA A 88 2.79 -3.29 -0.73
CA ALA A 88 2.65 -4.36 0.23
C ALA A 88 2.02 -5.57 -0.47
N PRO A 89 2.81 -6.48 -1.09
CA PRO A 89 2.25 -7.76 -1.51
C PRO A 89 1.67 -8.48 -0.29
N PHE A 90 2.29 -8.38 0.88
CA PHE A 90 1.76 -8.96 2.09
C PHE A 90 2.38 -8.29 3.32
N TRP A 91 1.80 -7.20 3.80
CA TRP A 91 2.27 -6.46 4.97
C TRP A 91 1.81 -7.12 6.28
N ALA A 92 2.75 -7.59 7.09
CA ALA A 92 2.46 -8.27 8.35
C ALA A 92 3.65 -8.24 9.31
N ASP A 93 3.45 -8.61 10.58
CA ASP A 93 4.52 -8.80 11.56
C ASP A 93 5.31 -10.09 11.27
N VAL A 94 6.27 -9.99 10.35
CA VAL A 94 7.09 -11.11 9.87
C VAL A 94 8.43 -11.10 10.58
N ASP A 95 8.63 -12.08 11.44
CA ASP A 95 9.89 -12.32 12.12
C ASP A 95 10.72 -13.34 11.34
N THR A 96 11.91 -12.94 10.87
CA THR A 96 12.85 -13.82 10.16
C THR A 96 14.06 -14.25 11.00
N ARG A 97 14.10 -13.88 12.29
CA ARG A 97 15.21 -14.20 13.21
C ARG A 97 15.39 -15.71 13.33
N ILE A 98 16.60 -16.10 13.78
CA ILE A 98 16.93 -17.47 14.16
C ILE A 98 17.36 -17.42 15.63
N ASP A 99 16.41 -17.57 16.54
CA ASP A 99 16.65 -17.48 17.98
C ASP A 99 16.26 -18.76 18.76
N GLY A 100 15.70 -19.77 18.09
CA GLY A 100 15.35 -21.06 18.67
C GLY A 100 14.08 -21.05 19.51
N GLU A 101 13.27 -19.99 19.44
CA GLU A 101 12.02 -19.84 20.21
C GLU A 101 10.77 -20.42 19.50
N GLY A 102 10.93 -21.22 18.44
CA GLY A 102 9.81 -21.80 17.67
C GLY A 102 10.24 -22.55 16.42
N ALA A 103 9.28 -22.79 15.51
CA ALA A 103 9.62 -23.07 14.11
C ALA A 103 10.27 -21.80 13.52
N GLU A 104 11.33 -21.95 12.75
CA GLU A 104 12.06 -20.81 12.23
C GLU A 104 11.46 -20.37 10.90
N SER A 105 11.14 -19.08 10.76
CA SER A 105 10.76 -18.50 9.47
C SER A 105 11.86 -18.69 8.44
N GLY A 106 11.45 -18.70 7.18
CA GLY A 106 12.35 -18.71 6.04
C GLY A 106 13.03 -17.36 5.84
N GLN A 107 13.16 -16.94 4.59
CA GLN A 107 14.13 -15.92 4.18
C GLN A 107 13.53 -14.98 3.14
N VAL A 108 13.99 -13.74 3.11
CA VAL A 108 13.69 -12.80 2.02
C VAL A 108 14.83 -12.82 1.02
N TRP A 109 14.50 -13.09 -0.24
CA TRP A 109 15.42 -13.18 -1.38
C TRP A 109 15.15 -12.08 -2.39
N ILE A 110 16.21 -11.56 -3.00
CA ILE A 110 16.19 -10.52 -4.02
C ILE A 110 16.98 -11.00 -5.24
N ASP A 111 16.38 -10.79 -6.40
CA ASP A 111 16.95 -11.04 -7.73
C ASP A 111 16.86 -9.76 -8.60
N LEU A 112 17.91 -9.52 -9.37
CA LEU A 112 17.98 -8.43 -10.35
C LEU A 112 18.29 -9.04 -11.71
N ASP A 113 17.35 -8.92 -12.64
CA ASP A 113 17.47 -9.44 -14.00
C ASP A 113 17.36 -8.30 -15.04
N PRO A 114 18.45 -7.54 -15.28
CA PRO A 114 18.53 -6.53 -16.33
C PRO A 114 18.28 -7.06 -17.73
N ALA A 115 18.47 -8.36 -17.98
CA ALA A 115 18.26 -8.92 -19.31
C ALA A 115 16.77 -9.05 -19.65
N ASN A 116 15.92 -9.12 -18.63
CA ASN A 116 14.46 -9.24 -18.75
C ASN A 116 13.73 -8.07 -18.10
N ASP A 117 14.42 -6.97 -17.82
CA ASP A 117 13.84 -5.75 -17.23
C ASP A 117 13.04 -6.02 -15.94
N THR A 118 13.50 -6.96 -15.11
CA THR A 118 12.75 -7.45 -13.94
C THR A 118 13.55 -7.36 -12.64
N PHE A 119 12.95 -6.76 -11.62
CA PHE A 119 13.36 -6.90 -10.22
C PHE A 119 12.39 -7.86 -9.53
N THR A 120 12.91 -8.83 -8.77
CA THR A 120 12.10 -9.77 -8.01
C THR A 120 12.49 -9.76 -6.54
N VAL A 121 11.48 -9.77 -5.66
CA VAL A 121 11.65 -10.07 -4.23
C VAL A 121 10.69 -11.19 -3.84
N THR A 122 11.19 -12.14 -3.06
CA THR A 122 10.42 -13.30 -2.57
C THR A 122 10.58 -13.43 -1.07
N TRP A 123 9.46 -13.42 -0.34
CA TRP A 123 9.39 -13.81 1.07
C TRP A 123 9.07 -15.30 1.10
N GLU A 124 10.11 -16.10 1.28
CA GLU A 124 10.05 -17.55 1.17
C GLU A 124 9.78 -18.19 2.52
N ASN A 125 8.65 -18.88 2.64
CA ASN A 125 8.24 -19.64 3.83
C ASN A 125 8.31 -18.82 5.12
N VAL A 126 7.77 -17.60 5.10
CA VAL A 126 7.81 -16.68 6.24
C VAL A 126 6.60 -16.91 7.17
N GLY A 127 6.87 -17.02 8.47
CA GLY A 127 5.85 -17.19 9.50
C GLY A 127 5.38 -15.87 10.10
N SER A 128 4.26 -15.92 10.83
CA SER A 128 3.82 -14.83 11.70
C SER A 128 4.55 -14.90 13.03
N TYR A 129 5.05 -13.76 13.51
CA TYR A 129 5.67 -13.49 14.82
C TYR A 129 6.01 -14.71 15.72
N ARG A 130 7.31 -14.92 15.97
CA ARG A 130 7.94 -15.88 16.91
C ARG A 130 7.30 -17.27 17.05
N ARG A 131 6.16 -17.36 17.75
CA ARG A 131 5.58 -18.61 18.27
C ARG A 131 4.54 -19.25 17.34
N ASN A 132 4.18 -18.57 16.24
CA ASN A 132 3.20 -19.02 15.25
C ASN A 132 3.80 -19.26 13.86
N ALA A 133 5.11 -19.54 13.81
CA ALA A 133 5.85 -19.78 12.56
C ALA A 133 5.71 -21.23 12.04
N ASP A 134 4.82 -22.04 12.62
CA ASP A 134 4.43 -23.35 12.09
C ASP A 134 3.49 -23.23 10.89
N GLN A 135 2.86 -22.07 10.71
CA GLN A 135 2.19 -21.66 9.47
C GLN A 135 3.09 -20.69 8.72
N THR A 136 3.29 -20.92 7.43
CA THR A 136 4.20 -20.12 6.61
C THR A 136 3.53 -19.66 5.32
N ASN A 137 3.93 -18.49 4.85
CA ASN A 137 3.50 -17.92 3.58
C ASN A 137 4.68 -17.88 2.60
N LEU A 138 4.39 -18.07 1.31
CA LEU A 138 5.31 -17.75 0.23
C LEU A 138 4.66 -16.71 -0.70
N PHE A 139 5.23 -15.51 -0.74
CA PHE A 139 4.75 -14.50 -1.67
C PHE A 139 5.90 -13.78 -2.35
N GLN A 140 5.63 -13.35 -3.57
CA GLN A 140 6.63 -12.78 -4.45
C GLN A 140 6.07 -11.54 -5.13
N LEU A 141 6.91 -10.51 -5.22
CA LEU A 141 6.66 -9.30 -5.99
C LEU A 141 7.70 -9.22 -7.12
N GLN A 142 7.23 -8.98 -8.34
CA GLN A 142 8.08 -8.55 -9.44
C GLN A 142 7.69 -7.14 -9.87
N LEU A 143 8.70 -6.30 -10.10
CA LEU A 143 8.56 -5.04 -10.80
C LEU A 143 9.19 -5.21 -12.18
N ILE A 144 8.39 -5.02 -13.23
CA ILE A 144 8.84 -5.21 -14.62
C ILE A 144 8.86 -3.85 -15.31
N ASP A 145 10.05 -3.37 -15.67
CA ASP A 145 10.23 -2.07 -16.35
C ASP A 145 9.57 -2.10 -17.73
N ARG A 146 8.73 -1.10 -18.01
CA ARG A 146 8.12 -0.84 -19.31
C ARG A 146 8.71 0.40 -20.00
N GLN A 147 9.79 0.92 -19.43
CA GLN A 147 10.54 2.10 -19.83
C GLN A 147 9.79 3.41 -19.56
N GLY A 148 10.52 4.53 -19.57
CA GLY A 148 9.93 5.86 -19.36
C GLY A 148 9.35 6.06 -17.95
N GLY A 149 9.71 5.20 -17.00
CA GLY A 149 9.16 5.16 -15.65
C GLY A 149 7.85 4.39 -15.51
N ASP A 150 7.28 3.87 -16.61
CA ASP A 150 6.14 2.95 -16.56
C ASP A 150 6.62 1.55 -16.18
N PHE A 151 5.80 0.82 -15.42
CA PHE A 151 6.15 -0.54 -15.00
C PHE A 151 4.92 -1.37 -14.65
N ASP A 152 5.10 -2.69 -14.58
CA ASP A 152 4.08 -3.58 -14.04
C ASP A 152 4.46 -4.05 -12.64
N ILE A 153 3.47 -4.07 -11.74
CA ILE A 153 3.55 -4.70 -10.43
C ILE A 153 2.90 -6.07 -10.56
N VAL A 154 3.68 -7.12 -10.34
CA VAL A 154 3.19 -8.50 -10.41
C VAL A 154 3.33 -9.15 -9.05
N ILE A 155 2.21 -9.53 -8.45
CA ILE A 155 2.21 -10.18 -7.15
C ILE A 155 1.76 -11.63 -7.30
N ARG A 156 2.51 -12.52 -6.65
CA ARG A 156 2.25 -13.96 -6.63
C ARG A 156 2.13 -14.46 -5.22
N TYR A 157 1.11 -15.26 -4.97
CA TYR A 157 0.80 -15.86 -3.67
C TYR A 157 0.79 -17.37 -3.80
N GLU A 158 1.66 -18.01 -3.04
CA GLU A 158 1.82 -19.45 -2.98
C GLU A 158 1.88 -19.89 -1.51
N ASN A 159 1.20 -20.98 -1.16
CA ASN A 159 1.19 -21.49 0.21
C ASN A 159 0.80 -20.43 1.26
N ILE A 160 -0.31 -19.70 1.08
CA ILE A 160 -0.79 -18.76 2.11
C ILE A 160 -1.52 -19.55 3.21
N GLU A 161 -0.86 -19.73 4.34
CA GLU A 161 -1.36 -20.50 5.49
C GLU A 161 -1.87 -19.61 6.63
N TRP A 162 -1.52 -18.31 6.61
CA TRP A 162 -1.97 -17.34 7.59
C TRP A 162 -2.23 -15.98 6.94
N THR A 163 -3.31 -15.30 7.36
CA THR A 163 -3.63 -13.91 6.96
C THR A 163 -4.03 -13.05 8.16
N THR A 164 -4.18 -13.65 9.34
CA THR A 164 -4.56 -12.97 10.57
C THR A 164 -3.37 -12.85 11.51
N GLY A 165 -3.34 -11.74 12.22
CA GLY A 165 -2.35 -11.41 13.24
C GLY A 165 -2.49 -12.22 14.52
N SER A 166 -1.53 -12.05 15.43
CA SER A 166 -1.49 -12.78 16.71
C SER A 166 -1.80 -11.93 17.96
N SER A 167 -1.94 -10.61 17.81
CA SER A 167 -2.16 -9.66 18.92
C SER A 167 -3.50 -8.92 18.81
N LEU A 168 -3.94 -8.30 19.92
CA LEU A 168 -5.18 -7.51 19.98
C LEU A 168 -5.11 -6.21 19.15
N ASP A 169 -3.90 -5.69 18.93
CA ASP A 169 -3.67 -4.44 18.19
C ASP A 169 -3.23 -4.70 16.73
N ASP A 170 -2.99 -5.98 16.39
CA ASP A 170 -2.66 -6.44 15.05
C ASP A 170 -3.94 -6.57 14.23
N THR A 171 -3.97 -5.85 13.11
CA THR A 171 -5.16 -5.82 12.25
C THR A 171 -5.17 -6.91 11.19
N GLY A 172 -4.23 -7.85 11.27
CA GLY A 172 -4.01 -8.89 10.28
C GLY A 172 -3.12 -8.44 9.14
N ALA A 173 -2.70 -9.42 8.35
CA ALA A 173 -1.90 -9.17 7.17
C ALA A 173 -2.72 -8.40 6.13
N ARG A 174 -2.06 -7.48 5.42
CA ARG A 174 -2.70 -6.64 4.42
C ARG A 174 -1.95 -6.67 3.11
N ALA A 175 -2.66 -6.75 2.01
CA ALA A 175 -2.08 -6.60 0.70
C ALA A 175 -2.61 -5.29 0.08
N SER A 176 -1.70 -4.37 -0.24
CA SER A 176 -2.08 -3.06 -0.77
C SER A 176 -1.00 -2.37 -1.58
N ILE A 177 -1.42 -1.42 -2.41
CA ILE A 177 -0.54 -0.46 -3.09
C ILE A 177 -0.98 0.93 -2.64
N THR A 178 -0.08 1.69 -2.03
CA THR A 178 -0.39 2.99 -1.42
C THR A 178 0.58 4.07 -1.86
N SER A 179 0.13 5.31 -1.80
CA SER A 179 0.93 6.52 -2.02
C SER A 179 0.30 7.67 -1.24
N ASN A 180 1.11 8.64 -0.82
CA ASN A 180 0.63 9.90 -0.26
C ASN A 180 -0.15 10.77 -1.27
N LEU A 181 0.04 10.56 -2.58
CA LEU A 181 -0.66 11.21 -3.68
C LEU A 181 -1.79 10.35 -4.25
N LEU A 182 -1.97 9.13 -3.77
CA LEU A 182 -3.20 8.39 -4.01
C LEU A 182 -4.26 8.89 -3.03
N PRO A 183 -5.49 9.14 -3.51
CA PRO A 183 -6.58 9.42 -2.61
C PRO A 183 -6.91 8.19 -1.76
N ASP A 184 -7.08 7.04 -2.40
CA ASP A 184 -7.35 5.76 -1.77
C ASP A 184 -6.35 4.67 -2.19
N ALA A 185 -6.01 3.81 -1.22
CA ALA A 185 -5.13 2.67 -1.42
C ALA A 185 -5.78 1.62 -2.31
N ILE A 186 -4.99 1.00 -3.18
CA ILE A 186 -5.44 -0.20 -3.91
C ILE A 186 -5.33 -1.37 -2.93
N ASN A 187 -6.45 -1.74 -2.31
CA ASN A 187 -6.50 -2.87 -1.39
C ASN A 187 -6.82 -4.16 -2.14
N ILE A 188 -5.98 -5.17 -1.92
CA ILE A 188 -6.20 -6.55 -2.36
C ILE A 188 -6.93 -7.24 -1.20
N GLY A 189 -8.05 -7.91 -1.44
CA GLY A 189 -8.97 -8.39 -0.40
C GLY A 189 -8.31 -9.19 0.74
N GLY A 190 -9.05 -9.40 1.85
CA GLY A 190 -8.50 -9.95 3.10
C GLY A 190 -7.89 -11.35 3.04
N ASP A 191 -8.07 -12.09 1.95
CA ASP A 191 -7.28 -13.26 1.61
C ASP A 191 -6.79 -13.13 0.15
N PRO A 192 -5.52 -12.74 -0.07
CA PRO A 192 -4.99 -12.49 -1.41
C PRO A 192 -4.84 -13.75 -2.27
N ALA A 193 -5.03 -14.94 -1.68
CA ALA A 193 -5.13 -16.20 -2.43
C ALA A 193 -6.51 -16.40 -3.06
N LEU A 194 -7.53 -15.62 -2.70
CA LEU A 194 -8.86 -15.67 -3.33
C LEU A 194 -8.93 -14.77 -4.56
N LEU A 195 -9.85 -15.10 -5.47
CA LEU A 195 -10.21 -14.25 -6.60
C LEU A 195 -11.40 -13.37 -6.20
N ASP A 196 -11.25 -12.05 -6.29
CA ASP A 196 -12.33 -11.08 -6.13
C ASP A 196 -12.51 -10.19 -7.38
N THR A 197 -13.10 -9.00 -7.26
CA THR A 197 -13.31 -8.08 -8.40
C THR A 197 -12.46 -6.81 -8.34
N THR A 198 -11.48 -6.75 -7.44
CA THR A 198 -10.60 -5.59 -7.28
C THR A 198 -9.65 -5.46 -8.49
N VAL A 199 -9.13 -4.25 -8.67
CA VAL A 199 -8.18 -3.95 -9.75
C VAL A 199 -7.01 -4.91 -9.67
N GLY A 200 -6.49 -5.29 -10.83
CA GLY A 200 -5.31 -6.15 -10.95
C GLY A 200 -5.59 -7.65 -10.87
N ASN A 201 -6.82 -8.08 -10.59
CA ASN A 201 -7.17 -9.50 -10.66
C ASN A 201 -7.04 -10.03 -12.10
N THR A 202 -6.19 -11.05 -12.29
CA THR A 202 -5.95 -11.68 -13.60
C THR A 202 -6.94 -12.80 -13.97
N GLY A 203 -7.81 -13.20 -13.04
CA GLY A 203 -8.65 -14.39 -13.11
C GLY A 203 -7.90 -15.69 -12.78
N VAL A 204 -6.62 -15.59 -12.40
CA VAL A 204 -5.78 -16.72 -11.96
C VAL A 204 -5.50 -16.59 -10.47
N THR A 205 -5.91 -17.58 -9.69
CA THR A 205 -5.72 -17.64 -8.24
C THR A 205 -4.27 -17.34 -7.88
N GLY A 206 -4.06 -16.39 -6.96
CA GLY A 206 -2.75 -15.99 -6.49
C GLY A 206 -1.91 -15.20 -7.50
N LEU A 207 -2.46 -14.73 -8.62
CA LEU A 207 -1.74 -13.84 -9.55
C LEU A 207 -2.47 -12.51 -9.73
N TRP A 208 -1.78 -11.44 -9.36
CA TRP A 208 -2.25 -10.06 -9.48
C TRP A 208 -1.28 -9.25 -10.33
N VAL A 209 -1.81 -8.42 -11.24
CA VAL A 209 -1.03 -7.60 -12.16
C VAL A 209 -1.60 -6.19 -12.21
N TYR A 210 -0.83 -5.20 -11.80
CA TYR A 210 -1.17 -3.78 -11.92
C TYR A 210 -0.27 -3.12 -12.96
N GLU A 211 -0.89 -2.53 -13.98
CA GLU A 211 -0.18 -1.76 -14.99
C GLU A 211 -0.07 -0.30 -14.52
N VAL A 212 1.11 0.10 -14.04
CA VAL A 212 1.36 1.49 -13.66
C VAL A 212 1.79 2.25 -14.91
N ARG A 213 0.94 3.20 -15.35
CA ARG A 213 1.15 4.01 -16.55
C ARG A 213 0.97 5.48 -16.20
N ASN A 214 1.96 6.30 -16.54
CA ASN A 214 2.01 7.72 -16.15
C ASN A 214 1.78 7.92 -14.64
N GLY A 215 2.23 6.96 -13.81
CA GLY A 215 2.04 6.96 -12.37
C GLY A 215 0.70 6.43 -11.87
N GLY A 216 -0.31 6.17 -12.69
CA GLY A 216 -1.61 5.64 -12.23
C GLY A 216 -1.86 4.17 -12.59
N SER A 217 -2.88 3.55 -11.98
CA SER A 217 -3.29 2.16 -12.27
C SER A 217 -4.82 2.00 -12.25
N GLY A 218 -5.41 1.72 -13.42
CA GLY A 218 -6.86 1.62 -13.56
C GLY A 218 -7.57 2.92 -13.17
N SER A 219 -8.54 2.84 -12.27
CA SER A 219 -9.24 4.02 -11.69
C SER A 219 -8.42 4.76 -10.63
N HIS A 220 -7.30 4.20 -10.15
CA HIS A 220 -6.48 4.82 -9.12
C HIS A 220 -5.44 5.70 -9.78
N GLN A 221 -5.79 6.97 -9.94
CA GLN A 221 -4.91 8.00 -10.46
C GLN A 221 -4.37 8.83 -9.29
N PRO A 222 -3.10 9.29 -9.35
CA PRO A 222 -2.63 10.25 -8.37
C PRO A 222 -3.46 11.53 -8.47
N VAL A 223 -3.68 12.19 -7.34
CA VAL A 223 -4.33 13.49 -7.31
C VAL A 223 -3.52 14.50 -8.12
N SER A 224 -4.23 15.33 -8.86
CA SER A 224 -3.65 16.28 -9.79
C SER A 224 -3.40 17.65 -9.14
N GLY A 225 -4.10 17.92 -8.04
CA GLY A 225 -4.04 19.14 -7.25
C GLY A 225 -3.09 19.08 -6.04
N GLN A 226 -3.51 19.75 -4.98
CA GLN A 226 -2.81 19.92 -3.71
C GLN A 226 -3.07 18.74 -2.78
N VAL A 227 -2.03 18.35 -2.04
CA VAL A 227 -2.15 17.41 -0.92
C VAL A 227 -1.82 18.13 0.37
N LEU A 228 -2.82 18.26 1.26
CA LEU A 228 -2.68 18.89 2.57
C LEU A 228 -2.93 17.85 3.67
N ASN A 229 -1.98 17.78 4.61
CA ASN A 229 -2.14 16.98 5.82
C ASN A 229 -2.15 17.92 7.02
N GLY A 230 -3.07 17.68 7.94
CA GLY A 230 -3.14 18.32 9.24
C GLY A 230 -2.14 17.71 10.22
N SER A 231 -2.54 17.62 11.48
CA SER A 231 -1.66 17.26 12.59
C SER A 231 -2.48 16.63 13.71
N GLN A 232 -1.93 16.53 14.92
CA GLN A 232 -2.68 16.09 16.10
C GLN A 232 -3.56 17.20 16.74
N PHE A 233 -3.70 18.34 16.06
CA PHE A 233 -4.36 19.53 16.56
C PHE A 233 -5.34 20.02 15.52
N GLY A 234 -6.42 20.67 15.96
CA GLY A 234 -7.36 21.32 15.05
C GLY A 234 -6.70 22.29 14.06
N ASN A 235 -7.00 22.07 12.79
CA ASN A 235 -6.42 22.74 11.64
C ASN A 235 -7.53 23.35 10.75
N THR A 236 -7.11 24.24 9.86
CA THR A 236 -7.96 24.72 8.77
C THR A 236 -7.18 24.48 7.49
N LEU A 237 -7.64 23.49 6.72
CA LEU A 237 -7.07 23.07 5.46
C LEU A 237 -8.02 23.53 4.35
N GLU A 238 -7.47 24.26 3.39
CA GLU A 238 -8.25 24.82 2.29
C GLU A 238 -7.38 24.79 1.04
N THR A 239 -7.90 24.16 -0.01
CA THR A 239 -7.24 24.04 -1.30
C THR A 239 -7.93 24.94 -2.33
N GLY A 240 -7.75 24.68 -3.63
CA GLY A 240 -8.05 25.64 -4.68
C GLY A 240 -8.96 25.07 -5.76
N ASP A 241 -8.57 25.28 -7.00
CA ASP A 241 -9.13 24.52 -8.11
C ASP A 241 -8.25 23.28 -8.33
N GLY A 242 -8.85 22.15 -8.68
CA GLY A 242 -8.16 20.89 -9.00
C GLY A 242 -8.61 19.74 -8.11
N ASP A 243 -8.25 18.52 -8.48
CA ASP A 243 -8.62 17.34 -7.70
C ASP A 243 -7.64 17.23 -6.52
N ASP A 244 -8.06 17.67 -5.34
CA ASP A 244 -7.23 17.86 -4.16
C ASP A 244 -7.42 16.72 -3.14
N LEU A 245 -6.49 16.62 -2.19
CA LEU A 245 -6.50 15.62 -1.13
C LEU A 245 -6.19 16.25 0.23
N LEU A 246 -7.20 16.31 1.09
CA LEU A 246 -7.11 16.91 2.41
C LEU A 246 -7.29 15.84 3.48
N ARG A 247 -6.40 15.84 4.48
CA ARG A 247 -6.44 14.91 5.62
C ARG A 247 -6.30 15.69 6.91
N GLY A 248 -7.31 15.73 7.77
CA GLY A 248 -7.27 16.43 9.06
C GLY A 248 -6.32 15.76 10.07
N LEU A 249 -6.39 14.42 10.12
CA LEU A 249 -5.65 13.54 11.04
C LEU A 249 -6.27 13.49 12.44
N GLU A 250 -5.72 14.15 13.46
CA GLU A 250 -6.37 14.19 14.78
C GLU A 250 -6.70 15.64 15.19
N GLY A 251 -7.71 15.80 16.03
CA GLY A 251 -8.19 17.10 16.47
C GLY A 251 -9.42 17.54 15.69
N ASN A 252 -9.90 18.75 15.99
CA ASN A 252 -11.13 19.25 15.38
C ASN A 252 -10.76 20.15 14.20
N ASP A 253 -10.92 19.64 13.00
CA ASP A 253 -10.44 20.23 11.77
C ASP A 253 -11.56 20.91 10.96
N ILE A 254 -11.14 21.80 10.07
CA ILE A 254 -11.97 22.39 9.03
C ILE A 254 -11.30 22.12 7.69
N LEU A 255 -11.92 21.31 6.84
CA LEU A 255 -11.42 20.97 5.50
C LEU A 255 -12.33 21.58 4.43
N ARG A 256 -11.72 22.19 3.41
CA ARG A 256 -12.42 22.76 2.24
C ARG A 256 -11.70 22.39 0.95
N GLY A 257 -12.34 21.57 0.11
CA GLY A 257 -11.83 21.18 -1.21
C GLY A 257 -11.94 22.31 -2.24
N ASN A 258 -13.06 23.03 -2.20
CA ASN A 258 -13.43 24.09 -3.14
C ASN A 258 -13.87 23.56 -4.50
N ALA A 259 -13.05 23.60 -5.55
CA ALA A 259 -13.50 23.24 -6.89
C ALA A 259 -12.66 22.12 -7.50
N GLY A 260 -13.30 21.01 -7.87
CA GLY A 260 -12.60 19.82 -8.34
C GLY A 260 -13.25 18.58 -7.73
N ASP A 261 -12.81 17.39 -8.16
CA ASP A 261 -13.27 16.15 -7.53
C ASP A 261 -12.32 15.86 -6.36
N ASP A 262 -12.70 16.28 -5.15
CA ASP A 262 -11.80 16.31 -4.00
C ASP A 262 -11.96 15.09 -3.08
N TRP A 263 -10.88 14.74 -2.38
CA TRP A 263 -10.89 13.74 -1.32
C TRP A 263 -10.61 14.36 0.05
N LEU A 264 -11.63 14.35 0.91
CA LEU A 264 -11.57 14.89 2.26
C LEU A 264 -11.68 13.77 3.29
N TYR A 265 -10.64 13.63 4.12
CA TYR A 265 -10.62 12.75 5.28
C TYR A 265 -10.54 13.60 6.55
N GLY A 266 -11.58 13.60 7.39
CA GLY A 266 -11.58 14.31 8.67
C GLY A 266 -10.53 13.74 9.61
N GLY A 267 -10.72 12.49 10.01
CA GLY A 267 -9.85 11.77 10.93
C GLY A 267 -10.50 11.65 12.31
N ASP A 268 -9.70 11.74 13.37
CA ASP A 268 -10.15 11.66 14.75
C ASP A 268 -10.52 13.05 15.27
N GLY A 269 -11.78 13.31 15.61
CA GLY A 269 -12.17 14.55 16.26
C GLY A 269 -13.58 14.96 15.90
N ALA A 270 -13.90 16.24 16.09
CA ALA A 270 -15.17 16.80 15.61
C ALA A 270 -14.88 17.78 14.48
N ASP A 271 -15.05 17.32 13.26
CA ASP A 271 -14.60 18.00 12.05
C ASP A 271 -15.72 18.75 11.33
N THR A 272 -15.31 19.70 10.50
CA THR A 272 -16.18 20.36 9.53
C THR A 272 -15.61 20.18 8.14
N LEU A 273 -16.29 19.36 7.33
CA LEU A 273 -15.84 18.99 5.99
C LEU A 273 -16.73 19.68 4.96
N ASN A 274 -16.13 20.30 3.94
CA ASN A 274 -16.84 20.93 2.84
C ASN A 274 -16.18 20.54 1.51
N GLY A 275 -16.84 19.70 0.71
CA GLY A 275 -16.34 19.29 -0.60
C GLY A 275 -16.26 20.50 -1.53
N GLY A 276 -17.42 21.06 -1.86
CA GLY A 276 -17.51 22.33 -2.57
C GLY A 276 -18.26 22.17 -3.88
N THR A 277 -17.57 22.20 -5.01
CA THR A 277 -18.15 21.92 -6.32
C THR A 277 -17.33 20.84 -7.01
N GLY A 278 -17.98 19.82 -7.57
CA GLY A 278 -17.33 18.65 -8.15
C GLY A 278 -17.91 17.37 -7.57
N ASP A 279 -17.48 16.22 -8.05
CA ASP A 279 -17.93 14.94 -7.51
C ASP A 279 -16.97 14.53 -6.36
N ASP A 280 -17.31 14.90 -5.13
CA ASP A 280 -16.39 14.79 -3.99
C ASP A 280 -16.49 13.44 -3.25
N PHE A 281 -15.38 12.97 -2.70
CA PHE A 281 -15.34 11.87 -1.73
C PHE A 281 -15.02 12.41 -0.33
N ILE A 282 -15.97 12.27 0.59
CA ILE A 282 -15.85 12.81 1.94
C ILE A 282 -16.03 11.69 2.96
N PHE A 283 -15.05 11.56 3.83
CA PHE A 283 -15.00 10.56 4.89
C PHE A 283 -14.73 11.24 6.25
N GLY A 284 -15.62 11.04 7.22
CA GLY A 284 -15.51 11.59 8.58
C GLY A 284 -14.31 11.00 9.33
N GLY A 285 -14.46 9.82 9.92
CA GLY A 285 -13.36 9.09 10.55
C GLY A 285 -13.68 7.60 10.81
N THR A 286 -12.64 6.77 10.98
CA THR A 286 -12.79 5.30 11.14
C THR A 286 -12.59 4.81 12.58
N THR A 287 -12.18 5.67 13.51
CA THR A 287 -11.77 5.23 14.84
C THR A 287 -12.80 5.60 15.91
N GLU A 288 -12.69 5.01 17.09
CA GLU A 288 -13.56 5.35 18.22
C GLU A 288 -13.32 6.77 18.79
N ASN A 289 -12.22 7.43 18.40
CA ASN A 289 -11.92 8.81 18.80
C ASN A 289 -12.59 9.85 17.90
N ASP A 290 -13.08 9.43 16.73
CA ASP A 290 -13.94 10.25 15.87
C ASP A 290 -15.24 10.59 16.62
N LEU A 291 -15.62 11.87 16.59
CA LEU A 291 -16.67 12.42 17.44
C LEU A 291 -17.94 12.73 16.69
N ARG A 292 -18.11 13.94 16.19
CA ARG A 292 -19.35 14.33 15.53
C ARG A 292 -19.01 15.37 14.51
N ASP A 293 -19.18 14.96 13.27
CA ASP A 293 -18.81 15.80 12.15
C ASP A 293 -20.00 16.61 11.64
N VAL A 294 -19.64 17.69 10.97
CA VAL A 294 -20.53 18.46 10.13
C VAL A 294 -20.01 18.43 8.71
N VAL A 295 -20.70 17.69 7.84
CA VAL A 295 -20.32 17.52 6.45
C VAL A 295 -21.26 18.33 5.56
N TYR A 296 -20.66 19.16 4.70
CA TYR A 296 -21.31 19.81 3.57
C TYR A 296 -20.74 19.16 2.31
N ALA A 297 -21.55 18.35 1.63
CA ALA A 297 -21.09 17.63 0.45
C ALA A 297 -20.74 18.63 -0.67
N GLY A 298 -21.69 19.48 -1.02
CA GLY A 298 -21.48 20.53 -2.01
C GLY A 298 -22.39 20.36 -3.21
N ASP A 299 -21.99 20.95 -4.33
CA ASP A 299 -22.64 20.77 -5.63
C ASP A 299 -21.94 19.62 -6.39
N GLY A 300 -22.65 18.53 -6.68
CA GLY A 300 -22.10 17.42 -7.44
C GLY A 300 -22.73 16.08 -7.09
N ASN A 301 -22.14 14.99 -7.59
CA ASN A 301 -22.50 13.62 -7.20
C ASN A 301 -21.54 13.11 -6.13
N ASP A 302 -21.71 13.63 -4.91
CA ASP A 302 -20.80 13.34 -3.83
C ASP A 302 -21.02 11.95 -3.23
N THR A 303 -19.93 11.34 -2.77
CA THR A 303 -19.94 10.17 -1.91
C THR A 303 -19.53 10.58 -0.50
N VAL A 304 -20.47 10.48 0.44
CA VAL A 304 -20.22 10.82 1.84
C VAL A 304 -20.38 9.58 2.71
N ASP A 305 -19.34 9.26 3.46
CA ASP A 305 -19.39 8.35 4.61
C ASP A 305 -19.08 9.16 5.88
N GLY A 306 -20.08 9.26 6.76
CA GLY A 306 -19.92 10.00 8.02
C GLY A 306 -18.96 9.32 9.00
N GLY A 307 -18.65 8.03 8.81
CA GLY A 307 -17.73 7.33 9.69
C GLY A 307 -18.32 6.98 11.06
N TYR A 308 -17.47 7.05 12.10
CA TYR A 308 -17.89 6.89 13.49
C TYR A 308 -18.54 8.19 13.99
N GLY A 309 -19.29 8.09 15.10
CA GLY A 309 -19.93 9.28 15.67
C GLY A 309 -21.41 9.46 15.31
N ASN A 310 -21.95 10.64 15.63
CA ASN A 310 -23.36 11.00 15.38
C ASN A 310 -23.44 12.21 14.44
N ASP A 311 -23.10 11.98 13.18
CA ASP A 311 -22.74 13.05 12.25
C ASP A 311 -23.95 13.77 11.69
N LEU A 312 -23.67 14.95 11.15
CA LEU A 312 -24.63 15.76 10.44
C LEU A 312 -24.16 16.00 9.02
N VAL A 313 -24.82 15.32 8.09
CA VAL A 313 -24.52 15.41 6.66
C VAL A 313 -25.57 16.27 5.96
N TYR A 314 -25.11 17.32 5.31
CA TYR A 314 -25.85 18.12 4.35
C TYR A 314 -25.42 17.69 2.94
N GLY A 315 -26.26 16.90 2.26
CA GLY A 315 -26.06 16.57 0.85
C GLY A 315 -26.37 17.74 -0.09
N GLY A 316 -25.93 17.61 -1.34
CA GLY A 316 -26.25 18.49 -2.49
C GLY A 316 -27.60 18.21 -3.15
#